data_AF-A0A822Z3R1-F1
#
_entry.id   AF-A0A822Z3R1-F1
#
_cell.length_a   1.000
_cell.length_b   1.000
_cell.length_c   1.000
_cell.angle_alpha   90.00
_cell.angle_beta   90.00
_cell.angle_gamma   90.00
#
_symmetry.space_group_name_H-M   'P 1'
#
loop_
_entity.id
_entity.type
_entity.pdbx_description
1 polymer ?
#
loop_
_entity_poly.entity_id
_entity_poly.type
_entity_poly.pdbx_seq_one_letter_code
_entity_poly.pdbx_strand_id
1 'polypeptide(L)'
;MATPSSAYQKLLSMGTKIVAVGRNYVAHAKELGNAVPKEPVLFLKPTSSYLQNGGTIEIPHPLVSLDHEVELAVVIGQKARDVSEATAMDYVGGYALGLDMTAREIQSSAKSAGLPWTVAKGQDTFTPISSVVRSQTQILSLSLLTKYQIEIRMRQ
;
A
#
# COMPACT_ATOMS: atom_id res chain seq x y z
N MET A 1 2.89 22.92 11.05
CA MET A 1 2.47 21.79 10.19
C MET A 1 3.00 22.06 8.79
N ALA A 2 3.75 21.14 8.19
CA ALA A 2 4.26 21.32 6.83
C ALA A 2 3.10 21.27 5.83
N THR A 3 3.02 22.22 4.90
CA THR A 3 2.00 22.23 3.85
C THR A 3 2.16 20.97 2.99
N PRO A 4 1.10 20.17 2.80
CA PRO A 4 1.21 18.95 2.00
C PRO A 4 1.61 19.28 0.56
N SER A 5 2.51 18.48 -0.01
CA SER A 5 2.97 18.69 -1.39
C SER A 5 1.79 18.65 -2.37
N SER A 6 1.86 19.41 -3.46
CA SER A 6 0.81 19.41 -4.48
C SER A 6 0.53 18.03 -5.08
N ALA A 7 1.53 17.13 -5.09
CA ALA A 7 1.36 15.75 -5.52
C ALA A 7 0.56 14.92 -4.50
N TYR A 8 0.80 15.13 -3.20
CA TYR A 8 0.08 14.42 -2.14
C TYR A 8 -1.40 14.79 -2.10
N GLN A 9 -1.72 16.08 -2.21
CA GLN A 9 -3.12 16.53 -2.27
C GLN A 9 -3.83 16.00 -3.51
N LYS A 10 -3.17 16.03 -4.69
CA LYS A 10 -3.73 15.45 -5.91
C LYS A 10 -3.99 13.95 -5.78
N LEU A 11 -3.10 13.20 -5.13
CA LEU A 11 -3.31 11.76 -4.89
C LEU A 11 -4.58 11.51 -4.08
N LEU A 12 -4.76 12.23 -2.98
CA LEU A 12 -5.93 12.06 -2.10
C LEU A 12 -7.23 12.53 -2.75
N SER A 13 -7.20 13.62 -3.52
CA SER A 13 -8.42 14.21 -4.09
C SER A 13 -8.79 13.69 -5.48
N MET A 14 -7.84 13.14 -6.24
CA MET A 14 -8.06 12.69 -7.62
C MET A 14 -7.71 11.21 -7.86
N GLY A 15 -7.13 10.53 -6.87
CA GLY A 15 -6.88 9.09 -6.96
C GLY A 15 -8.18 8.33 -7.19
N THR A 16 -8.20 7.42 -8.16
CA THR A 16 -9.41 6.69 -8.57
C THR A 16 -9.41 5.23 -8.13
N LYS A 17 -8.25 4.65 -7.83
CA LYS A 17 -8.11 3.28 -7.35
C LYS A 17 -6.80 3.08 -6.60
N ILE A 18 -6.80 2.12 -5.68
CA ILE A 18 -5.60 1.58 -5.04
C ILE A 18 -5.55 0.11 -5.42
N VAL A 19 -4.43 -0.31 -6.02
CA VAL A 19 -4.15 -1.72 -6.33
C VAL A 19 -3.03 -2.17 -5.41
N ALA A 20 -3.26 -3.23 -4.66
CA ALA A 20 -2.30 -3.78 -3.72
C ALA A 20 -1.87 -5.19 -4.15
N VAL A 21 -0.65 -5.55 -3.77
CA VAL A 21 -0.01 -6.83 -4.13
C VAL A 21 0.22 -7.65 -2.87
N GLY A 22 -0.47 -8.77 -2.74
CA GLY A 22 -0.25 -9.72 -1.66
C GLY A 22 0.93 -10.65 -1.95
N ARG A 23 1.64 -11.05 -0.88
CA ARG A 23 2.73 -12.07 -0.89
C ARG A 23 3.96 -11.66 -1.72
N ASN A 24 4.23 -10.37 -1.85
CA ASN A 24 5.36 -9.85 -2.63
C ASN A 24 6.71 -9.91 -1.89
N TYR A 25 6.71 -10.10 -0.57
CA TYR A 25 7.94 -10.34 0.21
C TYR A 25 8.16 -11.84 0.42
N VAL A 26 9.19 -12.39 -0.23
CA VAL A 26 9.54 -13.82 -0.17
C VAL A 26 9.80 -14.30 1.26
N ALA A 27 10.35 -13.43 2.13
CA ALA A 27 10.56 -13.73 3.54
C ALA A 27 9.24 -13.85 4.33
N HIS A 28 8.26 -12.99 4.05
CA HIS A 28 6.94 -13.02 4.71
C HIS A 28 6.04 -14.15 4.18
N ALA A 29 6.17 -14.52 2.90
CA ALA A 29 5.48 -15.69 2.33
C ALA A 29 5.89 -16.99 3.06
N LYS A 30 7.17 -17.11 3.43
CA LYS A 30 7.70 -18.24 4.24
C LYS A 30 7.20 -18.21 5.68
N GLU A 31 7.13 -17.04 6.31
CA GLU A 31 6.64 -16.86 7.70
C GLU A 31 5.18 -17.32 7.85
N LEU A 32 4.32 -17.04 6.87
CA LEU A 32 2.91 -17.44 6.88
C LEU A 32 2.65 -18.84 6.26
N GLY A 33 3.70 -19.61 5.97
CA GLY A 33 3.59 -20.97 5.42
C GLY A 33 2.94 -21.06 4.05
N ASN A 34 2.97 -19.98 3.26
CA ASN A 34 2.33 -19.93 1.95
C ASN A 34 3.35 -20.20 0.82
N ALA A 35 2.92 -20.94 -0.22
CA ALA A 35 3.70 -21.01 -1.46
C ALA A 35 3.79 -19.61 -2.10
N VAL A 36 4.99 -19.25 -2.58
CA VAL A 36 5.17 -18.06 -3.42
C VAL A 36 4.42 -18.31 -4.73
N PRO A 37 3.37 -17.51 -5.04
CA PRO A 37 2.59 -17.74 -6.24
C PRO A 37 3.41 -17.38 -7.48
N LYS A 38 3.12 -18.03 -8.62
CA LYS A 38 3.77 -17.71 -9.91
C LYS A 38 3.40 -16.31 -10.41
N GLU A 39 2.22 -15.84 -10.03
CA GLU A 39 1.67 -14.53 -10.37
C GLU A 39 1.30 -13.78 -9.09
N PRO A 40 1.42 -12.44 -9.05
CA PRO A 40 1.06 -11.66 -7.88
C PRO A 40 -0.42 -11.79 -7.54
N VAL A 41 -0.74 -11.91 -6.25
CA VAL A 41 -2.13 -11.81 -5.77
C VAL A 41 -2.51 -10.34 -5.73
N LEU A 42 -3.47 -9.93 -6.56
CA LEU A 42 -3.94 -8.55 -6.60
C LEU A 42 -5.27 -8.40 -5.86
N PHE A 43 -5.41 -7.29 -5.15
CA PHE A 43 -6.69 -6.86 -4.60
C PHE A 43 -6.81 -5.33 -4.64
N LEU A 44 -8.03 -4.84 -4.47
CA LEU A 44 -8.33 -3.42 -4.49
C LEU A 44 -8.60 -2.91 -3.08
N LYS A 45 -8.20 -1.66 -2.85
CA LYS A 45 -8.68 -0.84 -1.75
C LYS A 45 -9.48 0.35 -2.32
N PRO A 46 -10.62 0.72 -1.71
CA PRO A 46 -11.37 1.89 -2.15
C PRO A 46 -10.61 3.16 -1.79
N THR A 47 -10.76 4.21 -2.57
CA THR A 47 -10.10 5.50 -2.30
C THR A 47 -10.60 6.17 -1.02
N SER A 48 -11.80 5.81 -0.53
CA SER A 48 -12.30 6.22 0.80
C SER A 48 -11.44 5.69 1.95
N SER A 49 -10.68 4.61 1.74
CA SER A 49 -9.79 4.06 2.76
C SER A 49 -8.52 4.90 2.99
N TYR A 50 -8.22 5.88 2.13
CA TYR A 50 -7.06 6.73 2.35
C TYR A 50 -7.15 7.47 3.68
N LEU A 51 -6.08 7.39 4.47
CA LEU A 51 -5.91 8.18 5.68
C LEU A 51 -4.69 9.09 5.53
N GLN A 52 -4.92 10.39 5.64
CA GLN A 52 -3.84 11.37 5.59
C GLN A 52 -2.96 11.26 6.85
N ASN A 53 -1.68 11.62 6.72
CA ASN A 53 -0.75 11.66 7.85
C ASN A 53 -1.33 12.49 9.02
N GLY A 54 -1.25 11.95 10.24
CA GLY A 54 -1.83 12.52 11.45
C GLY A 54 -3.31 12.18 11.68
N GLY A 55 -3.95 11.48 10.75
CA GLY A 55 -5.30 10.94 10.93
C GLY A 55 -5.34 9.76 11.91
N THR A 56 -6.55 9.44 12.38
CA THR A 56 -6.81 8.32 13.29
C THR A 56 -7.30 7.11 12.49
N ILE A 57 -6.76 5.93 12.78
CA ILE A 57 -7.25 4.67 12.21
C ILE A 57 -8.52 4.27 12.97
N GLU A 58 -9.61 4.09 12.24
CA GLU A 58 -10.88 3.61 12.77
C GLU A 58 -10.88 2.09 12.81
N ILE A 59 -11.22 1.54 13.97
CA ILE A 59 -11.29 0.09 14.18
C ILE A 59 -12.78 -0.29 14.22
N PRO A 60 -13.33 -0.93 13.17
CA PRO A 60 -14.73 -1.31 13.17
C PRO A 60 -15.00 -2.34 14.28
N HIS A 61 -16.09 -2.15 15.02
CA HIS A 61 -16.48 -3.08 16.08
C HIS A 61 -17.51 -4.11 15.57
N PRO A 62 -17.43 -5.38 15.99
CA PRO A 62 -16.37 -6.02 16.77
C PRO A 62 -15.23 -6.53 15.86
N LEU A 63 -14.02 -6.01 16.03
CA LEU A 63 -12.81 -6.56 15.39
C LEU A 63 -11.84 -7.05 16.47
N VAL A 64 -11.42 -8.31 16.36
CA VAL A 64 -10.54 -8.97 17.34
C VAL A 64 -9.06 -8.75 17.01
N SER A 65 -8.71 -8.68 15.73
CA SER A 65 -7.32 -8.51 15.27
C SER A 65 -7.22 -7.54 14.11
N LEU A 66 -6.40 -6.51 14.31
CA LEU A 66 -6.03 -5.53 13.29
C LEU A 66 -4.51 -5.54 13.10
N ASP A 67 -4.08 -5.87 11.89
CA ASP A 67 -2.67 -5.92 11.53
C ASP A 67 -2.30 -4.69 10.68
N HIS A 68 -1.04 -4.29 10.76
CA HIS A 68 -0.46 -3.27 9.90
C HIS A 68 0.70 -3.88 9.09
N GLU A 69 0.64 -3.70 7.78
CA GLU A 69 1.71 -4.11 6.85
C GLU A 69 2.32 -2.83 6.27
N VAL A 70 3.63 -2.62 6.45
CA VAL A 70 4.34 -1.44 5.93
C VAL A 70 4.74 -1.69 4.49
N GLU A 71 4.25 -0.87 3.57
CA GLU A 71 4.38 -1.10 2.12
C GLU A 71 4.94 0.12 1.38
N LEU A 72 5.70 -0.13 0.31
CA LEU A 72 6.06 0.90 -0.66
C LEU A 72 4.89 1.12 -1.62
N ALA A 73 4.29 2.31 -1.58
CA ALA A 73 3.27 2.72 -2.55
C ALA A 73 3.94 3.37 -3.77
N VAL A 74 3.61 2.87 -4.96
CA VAL A 74 4.02 3.45 -6.24
C VAL A 74 2.89 4.29 -6.79
N VAL A 75 3.13 5.59 -6.95
CA VAL A 75 2.13 6.53 -7.48
C VAL A 75 2.27 6.60 -8.99
N ILE A 76 1.22 6.20 -9.70
CA ILE A 76 1.16 6.25 -11.16
C ILE A 76 0.81 7.68 -11.59
N GLY A 77 1.73 8.33 -12.31
CA GLY A 77 1.66 9.74 -12.67
C GLY A 77 0.90 10.02 -13.97
N GLN A 78 0.77 9.02 -14.84
CA GLN A 78 0.08 9.14 -16.13
C GLN A 78 -0.69 7.86 -16.47
N LYS A 79 -1.64 7.95 -17.41
CA LYS A 79 -2.46 6.80 -17.80
C LYS A 79 -1.58 5.70 -18.40
N ALA A 80 -1.59 4.52 -17.79
CA ALA A 80 -0.88 3.33 -18.24
C ALA A 80 -1.89 2.26 -18.71
N ARG A 81 -1.58 1.59 -19.83
CA ARG A 81 -2.33 0.43 -20.33
C ARG A 81 -1.38 -0.46 -21.12
N ASP A 82 -1.37 -1.76 -20.83
CA ASP A 82 -0.58 -2.77 -21.55
C ASP A 82 0.90 -2.36 -21.72
N VAL A 83 1.47 -1.78 -20.66
CA VAL A 83 2.83 -1.22 -20.64
C VAL A 83 3.85 -2.35 -20.49
N SER A 84 4.91 -2.30 -21.28
CA SER A 84 6.02 -3.26 -21.17
C SER A 84 6.84 -3.00 -19.91
N GLU A 85 7.43 -4.05 -19.34
CA GLU A 85 8.29 -3.93 -18.16
C GLU A 85 9.41 -2.89 -18.36
N ALA A 86 10.03 -2.89 -19.55
CA ALA A 86 11.11 -1.98 -19.91
C ALA A 86 10.73 -0.48 -19.87
N THR A 87 9.45 -0.15 -20.00
CA THR A 87 8.96 1.25 -20.00
C THR A 87 8.05 1.57 -18.80
N ALA A 88 7.83 0.60 -17.89
CA ALA A 88 6.92 0.76 -16.76
C ALA A 88 7.29 1.93 -15.85
N MET A 89 8.58 2.19 -15.68
CA MET A 89 9.09 3.27 -14.82
C MET A 89 8.77 4.66 -15.34
N ASP A 90 8.55 4.82 -16.65
CA ASP A 90 8.18 6.11 -17.26
C ASP A 90 6.78 6.60 -16.81
N TYR A 91 5.97 5.69 -16.27
CA TYR A 91 4.62 5.98 -15.79
C TYR A 91 4.58 6.31 -14.28
N VAL A 92 5.70 6.17 -13.57
CA VAL A 92 5.79 6.40 -12.13
C VAL A 92 5.97 7.89 -11.84
N GLY A 93 4.98 8.51 -11.19
CA GLY A 93 5.02 9.91 -10.77
C GLY A 93 5.73 10.13 -9.42
N GLY A 94 5.89 9.07 -8.63
CA GLY A 94 6.57 9.12 -7.35
C GLY A 94 6.25 7.92 -6.47
N TYR A 95 6.65 8.05 -5.21
CA TYR A 95 6.54 7.01 -4.20
C TYR A 95 5.99 7.58 -2.90
N ALA A 96 5.32 6.73 -2.14
CA ALA A 96 4.91 7.03 -0.77
C ALA A 96 5.10 5.77 0.08
N LEU A 97 5.09 5.96 1.39
CA LEU A 97 4.90 4.87 2.32
C LEU A 97 3.40 4.68 2.55
N GLY A 98 2.93 3.44 2.45
CA GLY A 98 1.57 3.06 2.80
C GLY A 98 1.55 2.09 3.96
N LEU A 99 0.46 2.08 4.72
CA LEU A 99 0.10 0.96 5.57
C LEU A 99 -1.06 0.22 4.93
N ASP A 100 -0.88 -1.09 4.70
CA ASP A 100 -1.98 -1.98 4.35
C ASP A 100 -2.60 -2.54 5.65
N MET A 101 -3.53 -1.77 6.20
CA MET A 101 -4.28 -2.19 7.38
C MET A 101 -5.21 -3.35 7.03
N THR A 102 -5.22 -4.36 7.90
CA THR A 102 -5.93 -5.63 7.65
C THR A 102 -6.67 -6.12 8.87
N ALA A 103 -7.98 -6.28 8.75
CA ALA A 103 -8.79 -7.03 9.71
C ALA A 103 -8.52 -8.53 9.52
N ARG A 104 -7.53 -9.07 10.23
CA ARG A 104 -6.92 -10.38 9.92
C ARG A 104 -7.87 -11.55 10.08
N GLU A 105 -8.71 -11.51 11.11
CA GLU A 105 -9.73 -12.53 11.35
C GLU A 105 -10.73 -12.59 10.18
N ILE A 106 -11.24 -11.44 9.76
CA ILE A 106 -12.17 -11.32 8.61
C ILE A 106 -11.49 -11.83 7.34
N GLN A 107 -10.21 -11.50 7.12
CA GLN A 107 -9.47 -11.99 5.97
C GLN A 107 -9.34 -13.52 5.99
N SER A 108 -9.06 -14.11 7.15
CA SER A 108 -8.93 -15.56 7.30
C SER A 108 -10.24 -16.26 7.00
N SER A 109 -11.36 -15.77 7.53
CA SER A 109 -12.70 -16.28 7.26
C SER A 109 -13.06 -16.15 5.77
N ALA A 110 -12.78 -14.99 5.16
CA ALA A 110 -13.02 -14.78 3.73
C ALA A 110 -12.19 -15.74 2.87
N LYS A 111 -10.91 -15.94 3.17
CA LYS A 111 -10.04 -16.89 2.45
C LYS A 111 -10.57 -18.32 2.53
N SER A 112 -10.96 -18.78 3.72
CA SER A 112 -11.48 -20.14 3.93
C SER A 112 -12.81 -20.38 3.19
N ALA A 113 -13.63 -19.33 3.04
CA ALA A 113 -14.91 -19.38 2.33
C ALA A 113 -14.80 -19.03 0.83
N GLY A 114 -13.62 -18.70 0.32
CA GLY A 114 -13.45 -18.25 -1.08
C GLY A 114 -14.10 -16.89 -1.38
N LEU A 115 -14.30 -16.05 -0.36
CA LEU A 115 -14.97 -14.75 -0.47
C LEU A 115 -13.98 -13.59 -0.74
N PRO A 116 -14.47 -12.47 -1.29
CA PRO A 116 -13.65 -11.27 -1.52
C PRO A 116 -13.02 -10.71 -0.23
N TRP A 117 -11.80 -10.17 -0.35
CA TRP A 117 -11.07 -9.58 0.79
C TRP A 117 -11.50 -8.15 1.12
N THR A 118 -12.46 -7.58 0.38
CA THR A 118 -12.86 -6.17 0.47
C THR A 118 -13.22 -5.76 1.90
N VAL A 119 -13.97 -6.58 2.64
CA VAL A 119 -14.36 -6.26 4.03
C VAL A 119 -13.16 -6.26 4.98
N ALA A 120 -12.13 -7.05 4.68
CA ALA A 120 -10.95 -7.15 5.52
C ALA A 120 -9.86 -6.11 5.22
N LYS A 121 -9.79 -5.66 3.95
CA LYS A 121 -8.73 -4.78 3.44
C LYS A 121 -9.25 -3.37 3.13
N GLY A 122 -10.53 -3.18 2.86
CA GLY A 122 -11.07 -1.96 2.25
C GLY A 122 -11.94 -1.08 3.15
N GLN A 123 -11.84 -1.20 4.47
CA GLN A 123 -12.57 -0.32 5.39
C GLN A 123 -12.05 1.13 5.28
N ASP A 124 -12.85 2.09 5.75
CA ASP A 124 -12.39 3.46 5.86
C ASP A 124 -11.14 3.53 6.75
N THR A 125 -10.25 4.47 6.43
CA THR A 125 -8.95 4.65 7.09
C THR A 125 -7.92 3.50 6.96
N PHE A 126 -8.22 2.41 6.25
CA PHE A 126 -7.32 1.24 6.12
C PHE A 126 -6.17 1.41 5.12
N THR A 127 -6.00 2.61 4.56
CA THR A 127 -4.85 2.98 3.74
C THR A 127 -4.19 4.29 4.25
N PRO A 128 -3.60 4.29 5.45
CA PRO A 128 -2.70 5.36 5.86
C PRO A 128 -1.57 5.53 4.84
N ILE A 129 -1.35 6.76 4.38
CA ILE A 129 -0.38 7.05 3.32
C ILE A 129 0.40 8.33 3.59
N SER A 130 1.72 8.26 3.41
CA SER A 130 2.64 9.38 3.59
C SER A 130 2.52 10.40 2.46
N SER A 131 3.19 11.53 2.62
CA SER A 131 3.43 12.45 1.50
C SER A 131 4.17 11.74 0.35
N VAL A 132 3.88 12.18 -0.87
CA VAL A 132 4.50 11.65 -2.09
C VAL A 132 5.87 12.28 -2.30
N VAL A 133 6.90 11.44 -2.40
CA VAL A 133 8.24 11.79 -2.87
C VAL A 133 8.23 11.65 -4.39
N ARG A 134 8.53 12.74 -5.11
CA ARG A 134 8.55 12.71 -6.58
C ARG A 134 9.69 11.84 -7.09
N SER A 135 9.42 11.10 -8.16
CA SER A 135 10.46 10.36 -8.87
C SER A 135 11.37 11.35 -9.61
N GLN A 136 12.49 11.74 -9.01
CA GLN A 136 13.67 12.22 -9.74
C GLN A 136 14.80 11.16 -9.77
N THR A 137 14.60 10.05 -9.05
CA THR A 137 15.63 9.05 -8.80
C THR A 137 14.99 7.67 -8.76
N GLN A 138 15.58 6.72 -9.48
CA GLN A 138 15.21 5.32 -9.44
C GLN A 138 15.56 4.78 -8.04
N ILE A 139 14.59 4.21 -7.30
CA ILE A 139 14.87 3.62 -5.99
C ILE A 139 15.59 2.29 -6.21
N LEU A 140 16.92 2.27 -6.04
CA LEU A 140 17.76 1.07 -6.17
C LEU A 140 17.77 0.21 -4.89
N SER A 141 17.49 0.81 -3.72
CA SER A 141 17.34 0.08 -2.46
C SER A 141 16.50 0.87 -1.46
N LEU A 142 15.60 0.20 -0.75
CA LEU A 142 14.85 0.75 0.38
C LEU A 142 15.10 -0.13 1.62
N SER A 143 15.66 0.44 2.67
CA SER A 143 15.78 -0.21 3.98
C SER A 143 14.68 0.29 4.90
N LEU A 144 13.71 -0.57 5.22
CA LEU A 144 12.66 -0.27 6.20
C LEU A 144 13.13 -0.76 7.58
N LEU A 145 13.40 0.16 8.50
CA LEU A 145 13.67 -0.15 9.90
C LEU A 145 12.36 -0.08 10.69
N THR A 146 11.79 -1.22 11.04
CA THR A 146 10.61 -1.29 11.90
C THR A 146 11.01 -1.19 13.37
N LYS A 147 11.13 0.06 13.86
CA LYS A 147 10.95 0.43 15.27
C LYS A 147 10.73 1.95 15.35
N TYR A 148 9.49 2.37 15.08
CA TYR A 148 9.00 3.75 15.27
C TYR A 148 9.67 4.92 14.51
N GLN A 149 10.66 4.72 13.63
CA GLN A 149 11.07 5.75 12.66
C GLN A 149 11.55 5.11 11.36
N ILE A 150 10.96 5.54 10.24
CA ILE A 150 11.38 5.12 8.90
C ILE A 150 12.36 6.17 8.38
N GLU A 151 13.64 5.80 8.32
CA GLU A 151 14.72 6.60 7.75
C GLU A 151 14.87 6.22 6.26
N ILE A 152 14.38 7.06 5.36
CA ILE A 152 14.58 6.89 3.90
C ILE A 152 15.96 7.47 3.56
N ARG A 153 16.95 6.60 3.32
CA ARG A 153 18.25 7.02 2.75
C ARG A 153 18.19 6.97 1.23
N MET A 154 18.07 8.14 0.60
CA MET A 154 18.33 8.31 -0.83
C MET A 154 19.84 8.38 -1.04
N ARG A 155 20.42 7.51 -1.87
CA ARG A 155 21.78 7.72 -2.40
C ARG A 155 21.67 8.46 -3.74
N GLN A 156 22.52 9.47 -3.90
CA GLN A 156 22.73 10.18 -5.17
C GLN A 156 23.37 9.25 -6.21
#